data_AF-A0A6G8KXI4-F1
#
_entry.id   AF-A0A6G8KXI4-F1
#
_cell.length_a   1.000
_cell.length_b   1.000
_cell.length_c   1.000
_cell.angle_alpha   90.00
_cell.angle_beta   90.00
_cell.angle_gamma   90.00
#
_symmetry.space_group_name_H-M   'P 1'
#
loop_
_entity.id
_entity.type
_entity.pdbx_description
1 polymer ?
#
loop_
_entity_poly.entity_id
_entity_poly.type
_entity_poly.pdbx_seq_one_letter_code
_entity_poly.pdbx_strand_id
1 'polypeptide(L)'
;MTRSPWFQLIASYSAADLPLCRRFEMDAATLIEISGADRLGDLTPANAIEVPQLSEISASTLTAEAIAADDPLATTLAAALRQALQRRQLLWLASIDAGQVARLQEAFGANVLHVAGAGDNGCVPVALNPENWVRTWADGSPAQQAFVRAAGTGTDALTLTRRSLAALRRTAAPIIERSWPRRFFRSPKVIAYFVVLVYSALRALPVSFVSQFKGQLWVLWTIDLVTAIPYTWGVIAMVAGRQRITRLLGTIVAIITFTAPYVYFWLKGDQYPLYVILIVAGLIVFTCLLEASRWQRDRIVKWRLRGRAPTRKGLSEPS
;
A
#
# COMPACT_ATOMS: atom_id res chain seq x y z
N MET A 1 24.94 -3.87 -13.76
CA MET A 1 24.12 -4.21 -12.57
C MET A 1 22.75 -4.83 -12.90
N THR A 2 22.25 -4.75 -14.14
CA THR A 2 20.91 -5.18 -14.58
C THR A 2 20.67 -6.70 -14.72
N ARG A 3 21.71 -7.52 -14.67
CA ARG A 3 21.64 -8.95 -15.00
C ARG A 3 21.75 -9.90 -13.81
N SER A 4 21.77 -9.40 -12.57
CA SER A 4 21.78 -10.28 -11.41
C SER A 4 20.39 -10.90 -11.19
N PRO A 5 20.24 -12.23 -11.19
CA PRO A 5 18.95 -12.89 -10.97
C PRO A 5 18.35 -12.53 -9.62
N TRP A 6 19.18 -12.25 -8.61
CA TRP A 6 18.74 -11.76 -7.30
C TRP A 6 18.05 -10.40 -7.35
N PHE A 7 18.54 -9.46 -8.17
CA PHE A 7 17.90 -8.15 -8.35
C PHE A 7 16.56 -8.26 -9.08
N GLN A 8 16.42 -9.24 -9.98
CA GLN A 8 15.17 -9.52 -10.66
C GLN A 8 14.14 -10.11 -9.71
N LEU A 9 14.55 -11.06 -8.87
CA LEU A 9 13.69 -11.68 -7.88
C LEU A 9 13.17 -10.67 -6.85
N ILE A 10 14.03 -9.84 -6.26
CA ILE A 10 13.66 -8.89 -5.20
C ILE A 10 12.66 -7.83 -5.68
N ALA A 11 12.84 -7.30 -6.90
CA ALA A 11 11.99 -6.25 -7.48
C ALA A 11 10.90 -6.79 -8.42
N SER A 12 10.71 -8.11 -8.44
CA SER A 12 9.64 -8.74 -9.23
C SER A 12 8.26 -8.26 -8.77
N TYR A 13 7.34 -8.17 -9.72
CA TYR A 13 5.95 -7.82 -9.48
C TYR A 13 5.83 -6.44 -8.79
N SER A 14 6.61 -5.48 -9.25
CA SER A 14 6.57 -4.09 -8.78
C SER A 14 5.93 -3.17 -9.83
N ALA A 15 5.56 -1.95 -9.45
CA ALA A 15 5.05 -0.95 -10.40
C ALA A 15 6.06 -0.60 -11.51
N ALA A 16 7.36 -0.85 -11.31
CA ALA A 16 8.37 -0.69 -12.37
C ALA A 16 8.23 -1.73 -13.50
N ASP A 17 7.44 -2.79 -13.30
CA ASP A 17 7.15 -3.78 -14.34
C ASP A 17 5.97 -3.35 -15.25
N LEU A 18 5.26 -2.28 -14.90
CA LEU A 18 4.18 -1.72 -15.72
C LEU A 18 4.74 -1.17 -17.05
N PRO A 19 4.11 -1.47 -18.21
CA PRO A 19 4.53 -0.98 -19.52
C PRO A 19 4.88 0.52 -19.59
N LEU A 20 4.08 1.40 -19.00
CA LEU A 20 4.28 2.85 -18.94
C LEU A 20 5.55 3.21 -18.16
N CYS A 21 5.77 2.58 -17.01
CA CYS A 21 6.97 2.78 -16.19
C CYS A 21 8.25 2.27 -16.87
N ARG A 22 8.14 1.39 -17.87
CA ARG A 22 9.26 0.97 -18.72
C ARG A 22 9.51 1.91 -19.89
N ARG A 23 8.49 2.67 -20.31
CA ARG A 23 8.56 3.62 -21.42
C ARG A 23 9.03 4.99 -20.99
N PHE A 24 8.64 5.43 -19.80
CA PHE A 24 8.94 6.76 -19.28
C PHE A 24 9.82 6.70 -18.02
N GLU A 25 10.66 7.72 -17.84
CA GLU A 25 11.32 7.96 -16.57
C GLU A 25 10.30 8.52 -15.57
N MET A 26 10.04 7.79 -14.49
CA MET A 26 9.04 8.16 -13.49
C MET A 26 9.68 8.82 -12.27
N ASP A 27 9.04 9.86 -11.75
CA ASP A 27 9.42 10.44 -10.47
C ASP A 27 8.85 9.62 -9.31
N ALA A 28 9.75 8.85 -8.68
CA ALA A 28 9.46 8.05 -7.50
C ALA A 28 8.85 8.86 -6.34
N ALA A 29 9.23 10.14 -6.15
CA ALA A 29 8.70 10.95 -5.07
C ALA A 29 7.21 11.26 -5.32
N THR A 30 6.90 11.73 -6.52
CA THR A 30 5.53 12.01 -6.97
C THR A 30 4.63 10.79 -6.91
N LEU A 31 5.11 9.62 -7.34
CA LEU A 31 4.33 8.38 -7.27
C LEU A 31 3.98 7.96 -5.84
N ILE A 32 4.91 8.09 -4.89
CA ILE A 32 4.67 7.83 -3.46
C ILE A 32 3.64 8.83 -2.92
N GLU A 33 3.81 10.11 -3.24
CA GLU A 33 2.92 11.18 -2.77
C GLU A 33 1.48 10.97 -3.24
N ILE A 34 1.27 10.74 -4.54
CA ILE A 34 -0.05 10.56 -5.14
C ILE A 34 -0.70 9.28 -4.64
N SER A 35 0.02 8.15 -4.68
CA SER A 35 -0.53 6.87 -4.25
C SER A 35 -0.87 6.82 -2.76
N GLY A 36 -0.18 7.64 -1.95
CA GLY A 36 -0.22 7.56 -0.50
C GLY A 36 0.38 6.28 0.06
N ALA A 37 1.11 5.52 -0.77
CA ALA A 37 1.84 4.34 -0.34
C ALA A 37 3.02 4.73 0.57
N ASP A 38 3.36 3.88 1.52
CA ASP A 38 4.47 4.14 2.44
C ASP A 38 5.82 3.96 1.74
N ARG A 39 5.87 3.09 0.73
CA ARG A 39 7.06 2.78 -0.05
C ARG A 39 6.73 2.57 -1.51
N LEU A 40 7.71 2.81 -2.35
CA LEU A 40 7.62 2.52 -3.77
C LEU A 40 7.57 1.00 -4.05
N GLY A 41 8.24 0.18 -3.24
CA GLY A 41 8.24 -1.28 -3.39
C GLY A 41 6.88 -1.93 -3.10
N ASP A 42 5.98 -1.23 -2.42
CA ASP A 42 4.61 -1.68 -2.10
C ASP A 42 3.63 -1.39 -3.25
N LEU A 43 4.03 -0.58 -4.22
CA LEU A 43 3.32 -0.42 -5.48
C LEU A 43 3.60 -1.64 -6.36
N THR A 44 2.54 -2.37 -6.67
CA THR A 44 2.53 -3.62 -7.42
C THR A 44 1.47 -3.53 -8.52
N PRO A 45 1.51 -4.40 -9.54
CA PRO A 45 0.46 -4.45 -10.56
C PRO A 45 -0.97 -4.70 -10.01
N ALA A 46 -1.11 -5.12 -8.74
CA ALA A 46 -2.42 -5.28 -8.11
C ALA A 46 -3.05 -3.96 -7.65
N ASN A 47 -2.23 -2.96 -7.29
CA ASN A 47 -2.68 -1.68 -6.70
C ASN A 47 -2.21 -0.44 -7.49
N ALA A 48 -1.29 -0.59 -8.43
CA ALA A 48 -0.91 0.41 -9.41
C ALA A 48 -1.19 -0.17 -10.80
N ILE A 49 -2.05 0.50 -11.58
CA ILE A 49 -2.44 0.02 -12.90
C ILE A 49 -2.34 1.11 -13.96
N GLU A 50 -2.19 0.70 -15.20
CA GLU A 50 -2.38 1.57 -16.35
C GLU A 50 -3.84 1.61 -16.75
N VAL A 51 -4.34 2.82 -17.03
CA VAL A 51 -5.69 3.06 -17.51
C VAL A 51 -5.59 3.84 -18.83
N PRO A 52 -5.43 3.15 -19.97
CA PRO A 52 -5.30 3.79 -21.27
C PRO A 52 -6.49 4.70 -21.62
N GLN A 53 -7.69 4.41 -21.11
CA GLN A 53 -8.88 5.23 -21.34
C GLN A 53 -8.68 6.68 -20.91
N LEU A 54 -7.79 6.95 -19.93
CA LEU A 54 -7.46 8.32 -19.53
C LEU A 54 -6.79 9.14 -20.64
N SER A 55 -6.12 8.50 -21.60
CA SER A 55 -5.51 9.21 -22.75
C SER A 55 -6.52 9.60 -23.83
N GLU A 56 -7.69 8.96 -23.83
CA GLU A 56 -8.78 9.25 -24.75
C GLU A 56 -9.71 10.36 -24.21
N ILE A 57 -9.58 10.69 -22.92
CA ILE A 57 -10.36 11.75 -22.28
C ILE A 57 -9.92 13.09 -22.84
N SER A 58 -10.90 13.82 -23.38
CA SER A 58 -10.77 15.25 -23.62
C SER A 58 -11.44 16.04 -22.51
N ALA A 59 -11.07 17.32 -22.34
CA ALA A 59 -11.75 18.20 -21.39
C ALA A 59 -13.28 18.26 -21.66
N SER A 60 -13.71 18.09 -22.92
CA SER A 60 -15.10 17.98 -23.34
C SER A 60 -15.81 16.70 -22.86
N THR A 61 -15.08 15.62 -22.59
CA THR A 61 -15.64 14.35 -22.05
C THR A 61 -15.95 14.46 -20.55
N LEU A 62 -15.37 15.44 -19.87
CA LEU A 62 -15.51 15.66 -18.42
C LEU A 62 -16.53 16.77 -18.10
N THR A 63 -17.26 17.29 -19.09
CA THR A 63 -18.25 18.34 -18.86
C THR A 63 -19.54 17.79 -18.28
N ALA A 64 -20.35 18.70 -17.73
CA ALA A 64 -21.66 18.38 -17.19
C ALA A 64 -22.58 17.73 -18.23
N GLU A 65 -22.52 18.23 -19.46
CA GLU A 65 -23.33 17.78 -20.57
C GLU A 65 -22.95 16.36 -21.00
N ALA A 66 -21.65 16.06 -21.13
CA ALA A 66 -21.18 14.73 -21.51
C ALA A 66 -21.50 13.67 -20.44
N ILE A 67 -21.33 14.03 -19.16
CA ILE A 67 -21.68 13.14 -18.04
C ILE A 67 -23.19 12.91 -17.95
N ALA A 68 -24.00 13.95 -18.23
CA ALA A 68 -25.45 13.84 -18.22
C ALA A 68 -26.01 13.09 -19.45
N ALA A 69 -25.28 13.08 -20.57
CA ALA A 69 -25.67 12.41 -21.80
C ALA A 69 -25.30 10.91 -21.85
N ASP A 70 -24.90 10.31 -20.72
CA ASP A 70 -24.43 8.92 -20.62
C ASP A 70 -23.35 8.58 -21.66
N ASP A 71 -22.37 9.50 -21.81
CA ASP A 71 -21.25 9.27 -22.70
C ASP A 71 -20.59 7.88 -22.44
N PRO A 72 -20.32 7.07 -23.48
CA PRO A 72 -19.79 5.72 -23.30
C PRO A 72 -18.43 5.68 -22.58
N LEU A 73 -17.57 6.68 -22.79
CA LEU A 73 -16.29 6.77 -22.10
C LEU A 73 -16.50 7.15 -20.64
N ALA A 74 -17.39 8.10 -20.34
CA ALA A 74 -17.75 8.45 -18.97
C ALA A 74 -18.30 7.24 -18.19
N THR A 75 -19.17 6.45 -18.83
CA THR A 75 -19.72 5.22 -18.24
C THR A 75 -18.63 4.18 -17.97
N THR A 76 -17.73 3.98 -18.94
CA THR A 76 -16.60 3.04 -18.81
C THR A 76 -15.65 3.46 -17.70
N LEU A 77 -15.34 4.76 -17.59
CA LEU A 77 -14.50 5.31 -16.53
C LEU A 77 -15.16 5.19 -15.16
N ALA A 78 -16.48 5.42 -15.05
CA ALA A 78 -17.21 5.23 -13.81
C ALA A 78 -17.15 3.76 -13.35
N ALA A 79 -17.27 2.80 -14.28
CA ALA A 79 -17.12 1.37 -13.98
C ALA A 79 -15.68 1.01 -13.57
N ALA A 80 -14.67 1.54 -14.27
CA ALA A 80 -13.26 1.34 -13.91
C ALA A 80 -12.97 1.92 -12.52
N LEU A 81 -13.49 3.11 -12.22
CA LEU A 81 -13.32 3.77 -10.93
C LEU A 81 -13.99 2.99 -9.80
N ARG A 82 -15.19 2.44 -10.05
CA ARG A 82 -15.86 1.51 -9.13
C ARG A 82 -14.97 0.32 -8.80
N GLN A 83 -14.42 -0.32 -9.82
CA GLN A 83 -13.53 -1.46 -9.66
C GLN A 83 -12.25 -1.09 -8.90
N ALA A 84 -11.68 0.09 -9.17
CA ALA A 84 -10.52 0.60 -8.45
C ALA A 84 -10.79 0.79 -6.96
N LEU A 85 -11.93 1.38 -6.61
CA LEU A 85 -12.35 1.57 -5.23
C LEU A 85 -12.55 0.23 -4.50
N GLN A 86 -13.19 -0.74 -5.15
CA GLN A 86 -13.40 -2.08 -4.58
C GLN A 86 -12.10 -2.85 -4.38
N ARG A 87 -11.15 -2.72 -5.33
CA ARG A 87 -9.83 -3.36 -5.27
C ARG A 87 -8.79 -2.57 -4.48
N ARG A 88 -9.14 -1.38 -3.97
CA ARG A 88 -8.23 -0.45 -3.30
C ARG A 88 -6.98 -0.15 -4.12
N GLN A 89 -7.18 0.10 -5.40
CA GLN A 89 -6.10 0.60 -6.24
C GLN A 89 -5.69 1.99 -5.74
N LEU A 90 -4.38 2.15 -5.55
CA LEU A 90 -3.78 3.35 -5.00
C LEU A 90 -3.37 4.33 -6.10
N LEU A 91 -3.05 3.80 -7.28
CA LEU A 91 -2.41 4.57 -8.34
C LEU A 91 -2.93 4.14 -9.71
N TRP A 92 -3.38 5.11 -10.49
CA TRP A 92 -3.66 4.96 -11.90
C TRP A 92 -2.64 5.74 -12.71
N LEU A 93 -2.20 5.15 -13.81
CA LEU A 93 -1.16 5.68 -14.68
C LEU A 93 -1.66 5.75 -16.12
N ALA A 94 -1.29 6.81 -16.83
CA ALA A 94 -1.58 6.95 -18.26
C ALA A 94 -0.53 7.80 -18.97
N SER A 95 -0.47 7.70 -20.30
CA SER A 95 0.33 8.58 -21.15
C SER A 95 -0.60 9.60 -21.80
N ILE A 96 -0.36 10.89 -21.62
CA ILE A 96 -1.20 11.95 -22.18
C ILE A 96 -0.35 12.87 -23.06
N ASP A 97 -0.93 13.39 -24.14
CA ASP A 97 -0.31 14.43 -24.96
C ASP A 97 0.03 15.66 -24.10
N ALA A 98 1.27 16.14 -24.16
CA ALA A 98 1.76 17.21 -23.31
C ALA A 98 0.94 18.51 -23.45
N GLY A 99 0.38 18.77 -24.64
CA GLY A 99 -0.47 19.93 -24.91
C GLY A 99 -1.85 19.88 -24.25
N GLN A 100 -2.32 18.69 -23.86
CA GLN A 100 -3.64 18.49 -23.24
C GLN A 100 -3.60 18.48 -21.71
N VAL A 101 -2.43 18.26 -21.10
CA VAL A 101 -2.30 18.05 -19.65
C VAL A 101 -2.86 19.21 -18.85
N ALA A 102 -2.52 20.45 -19.18
CA ALA A 102 -3.00 21.61 -18.43
C ALA A 102 -4.54 21.70 -18.41
N ARG A 103 -5.18 21.44 -19.56
CA ARG A 103 -6.64 21.44 -19.68
C ARG A 103 -7.27 20.30 -18.87
N LEU A 104 -6.66 19.13 -18.87
CA LEU A 104 -7.14 17.99 -18.09
C LEU A 104 -6.92 18.21 -16.58
N GLN A 105 -5.80 18.77 -16.16
CA GLN A 105 -5.57 19.13 -14.75
C GLN A 105 -6.61 20.13 -14.24
N GLU A 106 -6.99 21.09 -15.07
CA GLU A 106 -8.08 22.03 -14.76
C GLU A 106 -9.43 21.30 -14.66
N ALA A 107 -9.77 20.46 -15.64
CA ALA A 107 -11.04 19.73 -15.67
C ALA A 107 -11.19 18.71 -14.52
N PHE A 108 -10.11 18.00 -14.15
CA PHE A 108 -10.09 17.08 -13.02
C PHE A 108 -9.99 17.81 -11.67
N GLY A 109 -9.50 19.04 -11.66
CA GLY A 109 -9.18 19.83 -10.47
C GLY A 109 -7.70 19.73 -10.07
N ALA A 110 -7.17 20.82 -9.51
CA ALA A 110 -5.73 21.09 -9.32
C ALA A 110 -4.93 20.01 -8.56
N ASN A 111 -5.59 19.08 -7.86
CA ASN A 111 -4.93 18.08 -7.01
C ASN A 111 -5.24 16.63 -7.37
N VAL A 112 -5.92 16.36 -8.50
CA VAL A 112 -6.30 14.99 -8.88
C VAL A 112 -5.32 14.35 -9.85
N LEU A 113 -5.01 15.05 -10.94
CA LEU A 113 -4.14 14.57 -12.01
C LEU A 113 -2.77 15.25 -11.95
N HIS A 114 -1.72 14.46 -11.94
CA HIS A 114 -0.35 14.95 -11.74
C HIS A 114 0.59 14.39 -12.80
N VAL A 115 1.55 15.20 -13.26
CA VAL A 115 2.65 14.70 -14.09
C VAL A 115 3.57 13.85 -13.22
N ALA A 116 3.81 12.61 -13.64
CA ALA A 116 4.44 11.58 -12.83
C ALA A 116 5.87 11.23 -13.27
N GLY A 117 6.42 11.97 -14.23
CA GLY A 117 7.71 11.65 -14.84
C GLY A 117 8.06 12.56 -16.01
N ALA A 118 9.22 12.29 -16.62
CA ALA A 118 9.69 13.02 -17.80
C ALA A 118 8.90 12.62 -19.05
N GLY A 119 8.63 13.61 -19.91
CA GLY A 119 8.00 13.35 -21.20
C GLY A 119 8.92 12.68 -22.22
N ASP A 120 8.34 11.95 -23.15
CA ASP A 120 9.02 11.32 -24.29
C ASP A 120 8.07 11.36 -25.51
N ASN A 121 8.59 11.76 -26.67
CA ASN A 121 7.84 11.84 -27.94
C ASN A 121 6.51 12.62 -27.88
N GLY A 122 6.50 13.78 -27.21
CA GLY A 122 5.30 14.64 -27.11
C GLY A 122 4.25 14.19 -26.09
N CYS A 123 4.45 13.02 -25.48
CA CYS A 123 3.60 12.51 -24.40
C CYS A 123 4.29 12.65 -23.04
N VAL A 124 3.51 12.79 -21.98
CA VAL A 124 3.98 12.74 -20.60
C VAL A 124 3.24 11.69 -19.79
N PRO A 125 3.92 10.99 -18.86
CA PRO A 125 3.25 10.08 -17.95
C PRO A 125 2.52 10.90 -16.88
N VAL A 126 1.25 10.57 -16.68
CA VAL A 126 0.42 11.15 -15.62
C VAL A 126 0.01 10.10 -14.62
N ALA A 127 -0.24 10.54 -13.39
CA ALA A 127 -0.72 9.71 -12.31
C ALA A 127 -1.89 10.37 -11.60
N LEU A 128 -2.82 9.54 -11.11
CA LEU A 128 -3.87 9.96 -10.19
C LEU A 128 -4.16 8.88 -9.16
N ASN A 129 -4.75 9.30 -8.04
CA ASN A 129 -5.25 8.39 -7.02
C ASN A 129 -6.78 8.30 -7.13
N PRO A 130 -7.36 7.11 -7.41
CA PRO A 130 -8.80 6.94 -7.59
C PRO A 130 -9.63 7.40 -6.38
N GLU A 131 -9.14 7.17 -5.15
CA GLU A 131 -9.81 7.66 -3.94
C GLU A 131 -9.77 9.19 -3.88
N ASN A 132 -8.63 9.80 -4.22
CA ASN A 132 -8.51 11.26 -4.22
C ASN A 132 -9.41 11.92 -5.27
N TRP A 133 -9.53 11.31 -6.45
CA TRP A 133 -10.45 11.75 -7.50
C TRP A 133 -11.90 11.79 -6.99
N VAL A 134 -12.38 10.67 -6.45
CA VAL A 134 -13.75 10.56 -5.89
C VAL A 134 -13.99 11.57 -4.78
N ARG A 135 -13.01 11.78 -3.90
CA ARG A 135 -13.13 12.74 -2.80
C ARG A 135 -13.22 14.17 -3.30
N THR A 136 -12.39 14.53 -4.28
CA THR A 136 -12.37 15.89 -4.84
C THR A 136 -13.68 16.18 -5.58
N TRP A 137 -14.14 15.24 -6.39
CA TRP A 137 -15.35 15.41 -7.19
C TRP A 137 -16.65 15.30 -6.39
N ALA A 138 -16.63 14.62 -5.24
CA ALA A 138 -17.77 14.61 -4.32
C ALA A 138 -18.10 16.00 -3.76
N ASP A 139 -17.11 16.90 -3.69
CA ASP A 139 -17.26 18.29 -3.26
C ASP A 139 -17.23 19.28 -4.44
N GLY A 140 -17.26 18.74 -5.67
CA GLY A 140 -17.17 19.50 -6.91
C GLY A 140 -18.52 19.95 -7.45
N SER A 141 -18.56 20.21 -8.76
CA SER A 141 -19.78 20.64 -9.46
C SER A 141 -20.87 19.55 -9.44
N PRO A 142 -22.16 19.90 -9.67
CA PRO A 142 -23.24 18.91 -9.74
C PRO A 142 -22.98 17.77 -10.72
N ALA A 143 -22.30 18.06 -11.83
CA ALA A 143 -21.86 17.06 -12.81
C ALA A 143 -20.82 16.09 -12.26
N GLN A 144 -19.78 16.61 -11.60
CA GLN A 144 -18.76 15.79 -10.95
C GLN A 144 -19.38 14.91 -9.86
N GLN A 145 -20.34 15.44 -9.10
CA GLN A 145 -21.10 14.67 -8.11
C GLN A 145 -21.97 13.59 -8.76
N ALA A 146 -22.59 13.86 -9.92
CA ALA A 146 -23.34 12.87 -10.70
C ALA A 146 -22.43 11.73 -11.19
N PHE A 147 -21.23 12.04 -11.70
CA PHE A 147 -20.24 11.03 -12.08
C PHE A 147 -19.83 10.16 -10.88
N VAL A 148 -19.55 10.79 -9.73
CA VAL A 148 -19.22 10.06 -8.49
C VAL A 148 -20.37 9.17 -8.03
N ARG A 149 -21.62 9.64 -8.17
CA ARG A 149 -22.82 8.86 -7.90
C ARG A 149 -22.90 7.62 -8.79
N ALA A 150 -22.70 7.79 -10.10
CA ALA A 150 -22.69 6.70 -11.07
C ALA A 150 -21.57 5.68 -10.79
N ALA A 151 -20.35 6.16 -10.47
CA ALA A 151 -19.24 5.29 -10.08
C ALA A 151 -19.54 4.52 -8.79
N GLY A 152 -20.22 5.14 -7.82
CA GLY A 152 -20.57 4.53 -6.54
C GLY A 152 -21.68 3.48 -6.60
N THR A 153 -22.54 3.49 -7.62
CA THR A 153 -23.71 2.60 -7.74
C THR A 153 -23.34 1.12 -7.57
N GLY A 154 -23.98 0.41 -6.64
CA GLY A 154 -23.75 -1.02 -6.41
C GLY A 154 -22.42 -1.37 -5.73
N THR A 155 -21.68 -0.38 -5.21
CA THR A 155 -20.42 -0.63 -4.50
C THR A 155 -20.67 -1.17 -3.09
N ASP A 156 -19.98 -2.25 -2.69
CA ASP A 156 -20.08 -2.80 -1.32
C ASP A 156 -19.25 -1.97 -0.33
N ALA A 157 -19.91 -1.41 0.68
CA ALA A 157 -19.31 -0.58 1.72
C ALA A 157 -18.19 -1.27 2.53
N LEU A 158 -18.11 -2.61 2.55
CA LEU A 158 -17.02 -3.35 3.21
C LEU A 158 -15.67 -3.18 2.50
N THR A 159 -15.69 -3.01 1.18
CA THR A 159 -14.46 -2.90 0.38
C THR A 159 -13.85 -1.51 0.47
N LEU A 160 -14.70 -0.50 0.65
CA LEU A 160 -14.33 0.91 0.65
C LEU A 160 -13.52 1.36 1.87
N THR A 161 -12.68 2.37 1.68
CA THR A 161 -12.06 3.11 2.78
C THR A 161 -13.10 3.99 3.47
N ARG A 162 -12.82 4.47 4.69
CA ARG A 162 -13.75 5.37 5.40
C ARG A 162 -13.96 6.67 4.62
N ARG A 163 -12.93 7.16 3.93
CA ARG A 163 -12.96 8.42 3.19
C ARG A 163 -13.74 8.29 1.88
N SER A 164 -13.51 7.24 1.09
CA SER A 164 -14.32 6.98 -0.12
C SER A 164 -15.79 6.76 0.23
N LEU A 165 -16.07 6.01 1.30
CA LEU A 165 -17.44 5.80 1.77
C LEU A 165 -18.13 7.12 2.17
N ALA A 166 -17.42 8.01 2.88
CA ALA A 166 -17.95 9.32 3.22
C ALA A 166 -18.20 10.20 1.98
N ALA A 167 -17.30 10.16 0.99
CA ALA A 167 -17.49 10.87 -0.27
C ALA A 167 -18.72 10.38 -1.04
N LEU A 168 -18.88 9.07 -1.21
CA LEU A 168 -20.04 8.47 -1.90
C LEU A 168 -21.37 8.72 -1.17
N ARG A 169 -21.37 8.74 0.16
CA ARG A 169 -22.57 9.08 0.94
C ARG A 169 -22.99 10.54 0.76
N ARG A 170 -22.03 11.47 0.67
CA ARG A 170 -22.32 12.90 0.44
C ARG A 170 -22.97 13.13 -0.92
N THR A 171 -22.62 12.36 -1.94
CA THR A 171 -23.24 12.45 -3.27
C THR A 171 -24.53 11.62 -3.41
N ALA A 172 -25.01 11.00 -2.32
CA ALA A 172 -26.15 10.07 -2.31
C ALA A 172 -26.00 8.92 -3.33
N ALA A 173 -24.79 8.38 -3.47
CA ALA A 173 -24.56 7.21 -4.32
C ALA A 173 -25.30 5.97 -3.77
N PRO A 174 -26.00 5.18 -4.62
CA PRO A 174 -26.69 3.97 -4.20
C PRO A 174 -25.68 2.86 -3.93
N ILE A 175 -25.10 2.87 -2.72
CA ILE A 175 -24.12 1.90 -2.23
C ILE A 175 -24.81 0.77 -1.44
N ILE A 176 -24.21 -0.42 -1.45
CA ILE A 176 -24.67 -1.54 -0.61
C ILE A 176 -24.13 -1.30 0.81
N GLU A 177 -24.99 -0.79 1.68
CA GLU A 177 -24.67 -0.49 3.06
C GLU A 177 -24.44 -1.75 3.90
N ARG A 178 -23.51 -1.65 4.86
CA ARG A 178 -23.12 -2.77 5.72
C ARG A 178 -22.95 -2.27 7.16
N SER A 179 -23.38 -3.10 8.11
CA SER A 179 -23.33 -2.74 9.53
C SER A 179 -21.88 -2.59 10.03
N TRP A 180 -21.66 -1.61 10.91
CA TRP A 180 -20.35 -1.32 11.50
C TRP A 180 -19.70 -2.52 12.21
N PRO A 181 -20.43 -3.34 13.01
CA PRO A 181 -19.83 -4.49 13.68
C PRO A 181 -19.23 -5.51 12.70
N ARG A 182 -19.93 -5.77 11.58
CA ARG A 182 -19.45 -6.71 10.55
C ARG A 182 -18.15 -6.23 9.92
N ARG A 183 -17.98 -4.91 9.75
CA ARG A 183 -16.75 -4.29 9.23
C ARG A 183 -15.61 -4.37 10.25
N PHE A 184 -15.91 -4.22 11.54
CA PHE A 184 -14.92 -4.30 12.61
C PHE A 184 -14.32 -5.71 12.75
N PHE A 185 -15.16 -6.75 12.85
CA PHE A 185 -14.71 -8.13 13.00
C PHE A 185 -14.04 -8.72 11.76
N ARG A 186 -14.36 -8.22 10.56
CA ARG A 186 -13.64 -8.57 9.33
C ARG A 186 -12.38 -7.76 9.09
N SER A 187 -12.04 -6.80 9.96
CA SER A 187 -10.83 -6.03 9.77
C SER A 187 -9.61 -6.94 10.02
N PRO A 188 -8.62 -7.00 9.09
CA PRO A 188 -7.45 -7.85 9.26
C PRO A 188 -6.67 -7.55 10.54
N LYS A 189 -6.68 -6.29 10.99
CA LYS A 189 -6.05 -5.87 12.25
C LYS A 189 -6.71 -6.54 13.45
N VAL A 190 -8.04 -6.47 13.57
CA VAL A 190 -8.76 -7.10 14.70
C VAL A 190 -8.52 -8.60 14.71
N ILE A 191 -8.56 -9.25 13.55
CA ILE A 191 -8.26 -10.68 13.42
C ILE A 191 -6.84 -10.98 13.90
N ALA A 192 -5.83 -10.20 13.49
CA ALA A 192 -4.45 -10.38 13.91
C ALA A 192 -4.28 -10.25 15.44
N TYR A 193 -4.84 -9.19 16.05
CA TYR A 193 -4.81 -9.01 17.51
C TYR A 193 -5.51 -10.16 18.23
N PHE A 194 -6.68 -10.58 17.74
CA PHE A 194 -7.42 -11.68 18.34
C PHE A 194 -6.65 -13.00 18.29
N VAL A 195 -6.10 -13.35 17.13
CA VAL A 195 -5.30 -14.58 16.95
C VAL A 195 -4.08 -14.59 17.86
N VAL A 196 -3.31 -13.50 17.91
CA VAL A 196 -2.12 -13.40 18.76
C VAL A 196 -2.49 -13.47 20.24
N LEU A 197 -3.59 -12.83 20.65
CA LEU A 197 -4.07 -12.86 22.02
C LEU A 197 -4.47 -14.27 22.46
N VAL A 198 -5.25 -14.98 21.64
CA VAL A 198 -5.65 -16.37 21.89
C VAL A 198 -4.43 -17.28 21.97
N TYR A 199 -3.50 -17.16 21.03
CA TYR A 199 -2.24 -17.91 21.05
C TYR A 199 -1.45 -17.65 22.35
N SER A 200 -1.29 -16.37 22.73
CA SER A 200 -0.53 -15.98 23.91
C SER A 200 -1.17 -16.49 25.20
N ALA A 201 -2.51 -16.47 25.29
CA ALA A 201 -3.23 -17.01 26.43
C ALA A 201 -3.06 -18.54 26.57
N LEU A 202 -2.97 -19.28 25.46
CA LEU A 202 -2.80 -20.73 25.46
C LEU A 202 -1.34 -21.18 25.65
N ARG A 203 -0.36 -20.30 25.40
CA ARG A 203 1.06 -20.66 25.37
C ARG A 203 1.61 -21.17 26.71
N ALA A 204 1.06 -20.74 27.84
CA ALA A 204 1.48 -21.23 29.15
C ALA A 204 1.06 -22.70 29.41
N LEU A 205 0.10 -23.24 28.65
CA LEU A 205 -0.47 -24.56 28.88
C LEU A 205 0.54 -25.69 28.66
N PRO A 206 1.29 -25.76 27.55
CA PRO A 206 2.36 -26.75 27.38
C PRO A 206 3.44 -26.69 28.49
N VAL A 207 3.77 -25.48 28.97
CA VAL A 207 4.81 -25.28 30.00
C VAL A 207 4.38 -25.85 31.35
N SER A 208 3.07 -25.91 31.63
CA SER A 208 2.55 -26.53 32.85
C SER A 208 2.92 -28.01 33.01
N PHE A 209 3.26 -28.69 31.90
CA PHE A 209 3.64 -30.11 31.89
C PHE A 209 5.15 -30.34 31.97
N VAL A 210 5.98 -29.28 32.00
CA VAL A 210 7.44 -29.37 32.00
C VAL A 210 7.99 -29.30 33.43
N SER A 211 8.49 -30.43 33.94
CA SER A 211 8.97 -30.55 35.34
C SER A 211 10.26 -29.76 35.63
N GLN A 212 11.00 -29.37 34.59
CA GLN A 212 12.24 -28.61 34.66
C GLN A 212 12.00 -27.11 34.92
N PHE A 213 10.78 -26.61 34.74
CA PHE A 213 10.48 -25.20 34.96
C PHE A 213 10.20 -24.92 36.44
N LYS A 214 11.04 -24.09 37.08
CA LYS A 214 10.91 -23.71 38.50
C LYS A 214 10.27 -22.33 38.70
N GLY A 215 9.88 -21.65 37.62
CA GLY A 215 9.24 -20.33 37.67
C GLY A 215 7.75 -20.39 38.01
N GLN A 216 7.16 -19.22 38.27
CA GLN A 216 5.72 -19.11 38.51
C GLN A 216 4.98 -19.03 37.18
N LEU A 217 4.07 -19.98 36.93
CA LEU A 217 3.31 -20.06 35.68
C LEU A 217 2.47 -18.81 35.40
N TRP A 218 1.86 -18.24 36.45
CA TRP A 218 1.07 -17.01 36.33
C TRP A 218 1.89 -15.81 35.88
N VAL A 219 3.15 -15.69 36.32
CA VAL A 219 4.04 -14.61 35.88
C VAL A 219 4.35 -14.73 34.40
N LEU A 220 4.68 -15.93 33.93
CA LEU A 220 4.89 -16.19 32.49
C LEU A 220 3.63 -15.88 31.67
N TRP A 221 2.47 -16.34 32.13
CA TRP A 221 1.18 -16.07 31.48
C TRP A 221 0.86 -14.58 31.43
N THR A 222 1.13 -13.83 32.51
CA THR A 222 0.93 -12.38 32.52
C THR A 222 1.89 -11.67 31.57
N ILE A 223 3.16 -12.06 31.52
CA ILE A 223 4.12 -11.53 30.53
C ILE A 223 3.58 -11.75 29.13
N ASP A 224 3.12 -12.96 28.81
CA ASP A 224 2.58 -13.30 27.50
C ASP A 224 1.35 -12.47 27.11
N LEU A 225 0.41 -12.32 28.04
CA LEU A 225 -0.82 -11.58 27.80
C LEU A 225 -0.57 -10.08 27.62
N VAL A 226 0.28 -9.50 28.47
CA VAL A 226 0.64 -8.07 28.42
C VAL A 226 1.46 -7.75 27.18
N THR A 227 2.35 -8.66 26.76
CA THR A 227 3.21 -8.44 25.58
C THR A 227 2.50 -8.66 24.26
N ALA A 228 1.39 -9.42 24.21
CA ALA A 228 0.64 -9.71 22.98
C ALA A 228 0.17 -8.45 22.21
N ILE A 229 -0.33 -7.45 22.93
CA ILE A 229 -0.83 -6.19 22.36
C ILE A 229 0.32 -5.39 21.73
N PRO A 230 1.37 -4.98 22.48
CA PRO A 230 2.49 -4.24 21.91
C PRO A 230 3.27 -5.06 20.87
N TYR A 231 3.35 -6.38 20.99
CA TYR A 231 3.95 -7.25 19.97
C TYR A 231 3.20 -7.16 18.64
N THR A 232 1.88 -7.33 18.66
CA THR A 232 1.04 -7.25 17.45
C THR A 232 1.15 -5.88 16.81
N TRP A 233 1.10 -4.82 17.63
CA TRP A 233 1.35 -3.46 17.15
C TRP A 233 2.74 -3.34 16.53
N GLY A 234 3.77 -3.86 17.18
CA GLY A 234 5.15 -3.81 16.72
C GLY A 234 5.33 -4.46 15.34
N VAL A 235 4.76 -5.64 15.14
CA VAL A 235 4.76 -6.34 13.84
C VAL A 235 4.02 -5.52 12.77
N ILE A 236 2.83 -5.00 13.08
CA ILE A 236 2.06 -4.18 12.13
C ILE A 236 2.83 -2.88 11.80
N ALA A 237 3.40 -2.21 12.79
CA ALA A 237 4.16 -0.97 12.63
C ALA A 237 5.45 -1.20 11.84
N MET A 238 6.14 -2.31 12.08
CA MET A 238 7.32 -2.73 11.30
C MET A 238 6.95 -2.90 9.83
N VAL A 239 5.83 -3.57 9.51
CA VAL A 239 5.46 -3.88 8.13
C VAL A 239 4.77 -2.73 7.41
N ALA A 240 3.77 -2.11 8.03
CA ALA A 240 2.82 -1.17 7.42
C ALA A 240 2.89 0.23 8.04
N GLY A 241 3.98 0.57 8.72
CA GLY A 241 4.21 1.91 9.23
C GLY A 241 4.67 2.86 8.12
N ARG A 242 4.12 4.09 8.10
CA ARG A 242 4.46 5.12 7.11
C ARG A 242 5.83 5.75 7.30
N GLN A 243 6.20 5.99 8.55
CA GLN A 243 7.45 6.68 8.89
C GLN A 243 8.53 5.67 9.27
N ARG A 244 9.77 5.91 8.84
CA ARG A 244 10.92 5.06 9.20
C ARG A 244 11.06 4.87 10.72
N ILE A 245 10.77 5.93 11.49
CA ILE A 245 10.82 5.91 12.95
C ILE A 245 9.75 4.97 13.52
N THR A 246 8.50 5.05 13.08
CA THR A 246 7.42 4.15 13.53
C THR A 246 7.76 2.69 13.28
N ARG A 247 8.45 2.40 12.18
CA ARG A 247 8.84 1.04 11.79
C ARG A 247 10.01 0.53 12.61
N LEU A 248 11.00 1.39 12.87
CA LEU A 248 12.10 1.09 13.77
C LEU A 248 11.59 0.82 15.19
N LEU A 249 10.73 1.70 15.71
CA LEU A 249 10.06 1.51 16.99
C LEU A 249 9.25 0.22 17.01
N GLY A 250 8.48 -0.06 15.96
CA GLY A 250 7.73 -1.31 15.83
C GLY A 250 8.63 -2.55 15.88
N THR A 251 9.78 -2.50 15.20
CA THR A 251 10.78 -3.58 15.19
C THR A 251 11.38 -3.79 16.59
N ILE A 252 11.78 -2.71 17.26
CA ILE A 252 12.33 -2.75 18.62
C ILE A 252 11.29 -3.32 19.59
N VAL A 253 10.06 -2.81 19.55
CA VAL A 253 8.96 -3.30 20.39
C VAL A 253 8.68 -4.77 20.12
N ALA A 254 8.63 -5.20 18.86
CA ALA A 254 8.43 -6.60 18.50
C ALA A 254 9.54 -7.50 19.06
N ILE A 255 10.81 -7.10 18.94
CA ILE A 255 11.95 -7.87 19.49
C ILE A 255 11.85 -7.96 21.01
N ILE A 256 11.63 -6.84 21.70
CA ILE A 256 11.56 -6.81 23.19
C ILE A 256 10.40 -7.68 23.69
N THR A 257 9.21 -7.49 23.12
CA THR A 257 8.00 -8.21 23.54
C THR A 257 8.06 -9.69 23.20
N PHE A 258 8.64 -10.05 22.05
CA PHE A 258 8.89 -11.44 21.68
C PHE A 258 9.88 -12.13 22.62
N THR A 259 10.94 -11.41 23.03
CA THR A 259 12.04 -11.98 23.81
C THR A 259 11.74 -12.05 25.31
N ALA A 260 10.84 -11.19 25.82
CA ALA A 260 10.45 -11.11 27.23
C ALA A 260 10.15 -12.46 27.93
N PRO A 261 9.30 -13.36 27.40
CA PRO A 261 9.04 -14.65 28.02
C PRO A 261 10.28 -15.57 28.06
N TYR A 262 11.13 -15.50 27.03
CA TYR A 262 12.36 -16.30 26.96
C TYR A 262 13.41 -15.82 27.97
N VAL A 263 13.50 -14.50 28.19
CA VAL A 263 14.35 -13.93 29.24
C VAL A 263 13.90 -14.40 30.62
N TYR A 264 12.58 -14.40 30.90
CA TYR A 264 12.05 -14.92 32.16
C TYR A 264 12.39 -16.40 32.34
N PHE A 265 12.21 -17.21 31.29
CA PHE A 265 12.54 -18.63 31.33
C PHE A 265 14.05 -18.88 31.55
N TRP A 266 14.92 -18.11 30.88
CA TRP A 266 16.37 -18.21 31.03
C TRP A 266 16.83 -17.89 32.46
N LEU A 267 16.25 -16.86 33.09
CA LEU A 267 16.58 -16.46 34.46
C LEU A 267 16.10 -17.45 35.53
N LYS A 268 15.17 -18.35 35.22
CA LYS A 268 14.48 -19.23 36.19
C LYS A 268 14.57 -20.73 35.88
N GLY A 269 15.24 -21.12 34.79
CA GLY A 269 15.45 -22.52 34.42
C GLY A 269 16.86 -22.99 34.75
N ASP A 270 16.98 -24.18 35.32
CA ASP A 270 18.27 -24.87 35.42
C ASP A 270 18.67 -25.40 34.03
N GLN A 271 19.88 -25.08 33.57
CA GLN A 271 20.44 -25.50 32.27
C GLN A 271 19.57 -25.11 31.06
N TYR A 272 19.41 -23.80 30.82
CA TYR A 272 18.72 -23.33 29.62
C TYR A 272 19.39 -23.83 28.33
N PRO A 273 18.68 -24.58 27.47
CA PRO A 273 19.32 -25.23 26.34
C PRO A 273 19.80 -24.23 25.28
N LEU A 274 21.06 -24.39 24.85
CA LEU A 274 21.70 -23.50 23.87
C LEU A 274 20.90 -23.40 22.56
N TYR A 275 20.25 -24.48 22.13
CA TYR A 275 19.46 -24.49 20.90
C TYR A 275 18.30 -23.48 20.93
N VAL A 276 17.70 -23.20 22.09
CA VAL A 276 16.61 -22.22 22.19
C VAL A 276 17.16 -20.81 21.95
N ILE A 277 18.35 -20.50 22.49
CA ILE A 277 19.04 -19.22 22.23
C ILE A 277 19.32 -19.08 20.73
N LEU A 278 19.84 -20.13 20.09
CA LEU A 278 20.16 -20.11 18.66
C LEU A 278 18.90 -19.92 17.80
N ILE A 279 17.78 -20.55 18.15
CA ILE A 279 16.50 -20.37 17.45
C ILE A 279 16.00 -18.93 17.61
N VAL A 280 15.96 -18.40 18.84
CA VAL A 280 15.52 -17.02 19.11
C VAL A 280 16.41 -16.00 18.38
N ALA A 281 17.73 -16.17 18.43
CA ALA A 281 18.68 -15.34 17.70
C ALA A 281 18.45 -15.43 16.18
N GLY A 282 18.23 -16.63 15.65
CA GLY A 282 17.91 -16.85 14.24
C GLY A 282 16.64 -16.13 13.79
N LEU A 283 15.57 -16.17 14.61
CA LEU A 283 14.31 -15.46 14.32
C LEU A 283 14.48 -13.93 14.34
N ILE A 284 15.28 -13.40 15.26
CA ILE A 284 15.62 -11.96 15.31
C ILE A 284 16.40 -11.57 14.05
N VAL A 285 17.45 -12.32 13.71
CA VAL A 285 18.24 -12.08 12.49
C VAL A 285 17.36 -12.14 11.26
N PHE A 286 16.49 -13.14 11.15
CA PHE A 286 15.53 -13.27 10.06
C PHE A 286 14.60 -12.06 9.95
N THR A 287 14.09 -11.55 11.07
CA THR A 287 13.25 -10.34 11.10
C THR A 287 14.01 -9.11 10.60
N CYS A 288 15.26 -8.94 11.02
CA CYS A 288 16.13 -7.86 10.52
C CYS A 288 16.42 -8.00 9.02
N LEU A 289 16.68 -9.22 8.54
CA LEU A 289 16.92 -9.51 7.12
C LEU A 289 15.68 -9.22 6.26
N LEU A 290 14.47 -9.57 6.74
CA LEU A 290 13.22 -9.23 6.06
C LEU A 290 13.09 -7.72 5.88
N GLU A 291 13.38 -6.93 6.91
CA GLU A 291 13.30 -5.48 6.81
C GLU A 291 14.36 -4.90 5.87
N ALA A 292 15.59 -5.41 5.94
CA ALA A 292 16.66 -5.02 5.02
C ALA A 292 16.30 -5.33 3.55
N SER A 293 15.71 -6.50 3.29
CA SER A 293 15.30 -6.90 1.93
C SER A 293 14.24 -5.97 1.32
N ARG A 294 13.28 -5.50 2.13
CA ARG A 294 12.26 -4.53 1.69
C ARG A 294 12.87 -3.17 1.39
N TRP A 295 13.81 -2.73 2.20
CA TRP A 295 14.56 -1.50 1.93
C TRP A 295 15.38 -1.61 0.63
N GLN A 296 15.99 -2.78 0.38
CA GLN A 296 16.69 -3.05 -0.87
C GLN A 296 15.73 -3.04 -2.07
N ARG A 297 14.54 -3.64 -1.94
CA ARG A 297 13.47 -3.59 -2.96
C ARG A 297 13.13 -2.14 -3.32
N ASP A 298 12.90 -1.27 -2.34
CA ASP A 298 12.60 0.15 -2.58
C ASP A 298 13.68 0.85 -3.41
N ARG A 299 14.95 0.62 -3.09
CA ARG A 299 16.09 1.20 -3.83
C ARG A 299 16.14 0.68 -5.26
N ILE A 300 15.91 -0.61 -5.46
CA ILE A 300 15.93 -1.24 -6.80
C ILE A 300 14.77 -0.70 -7.64
N VAL A 301 13.55 -0.64 -7.10
CA VAL A 301 12.38 -0.13 -7.83
C VAL A 301 12.58 1.35 -8.18
N LYS A 302 13.08 2.16 -7.23
CA LYS A 302 13.41 3.57 -7.50
C LYS A 302 14.45 3.73 -8.61
N TRP A 303 15.44 2.86 -8.64
CA TRP A 303 16.45 2.85 -9.69
C TRP A 303 15.85 2.45 -11.05
N ARG A 304 14.98 1.43 -11.10
CA ARG A 304 14.31 1.01 -12.34
C ARG A 304 13.40 2.09 -12.91
N LEU A 305 12.67 2.80 -12.06
CA LEU A 305 11.78 3.89 -12.49
C LEU A 305 12.53 5.09 -13.08
N ARG A 306 13.78 5.32 -12.66
CA ARG A 306 14.65 6.36 -13.25
C ARG A 306 15.30 5.91 -14.56
N GLY A 307 15.07 4.67 -14.98
CA GLY A 307 15.89 3.98 -15.95
C GLY A 307 15.43 4.12 -17.40
N ARG A 308 15.73 5.26 -18.04
CA ARG A 308 16.72 5.21 -19.13
C ARG A 308 18.07 5.16 -18.43
N ALA A 309 18.93 4.20 -18.78
CA ALA A 309 20.35 4.35 -18.47
C ALA A 309 20.81 5.71 -19.02
N PRO A 310 21.76 6.44 -18.41
CA PRO A 310 22.24 7.69 -18.98
C PRO A 310 22.59 7.42 -20.44
N THR A 311 21.79 7.97 -21.35
CA THR A 311 22.10 7.99 -22.77
C THR A 311 23.45 8.65 -22.85
N ARG A 312 24.42 7.92 -23.38
CA ARG A 312 25.73 8.44 -23.75
C ARG A 312 25.49 9.64 -24.66
N LYS A 313 25.47 10.84 -24.07
CA LYS A 313 25.51 12.10 -24.82
C LYS A 313 26.74 12.03 -25.74
N GLY A 314 26.52 12.26 -27.03
CA GLY A 314 27.54 12.69 -27.98
C GLY A 314 28.74 11.76 -28.15
N LEU A 315 28.59 10.74 -29.00
CA LEU A 315 29.65 10.39 -29.95
C LEU A 315 29.10 10.63 -31.34
N SER A 316 28.83 11.89 -31.59
CA SER A 316 28.68 12.49 -32.91
C SER A 316 29.20 13.90 -32.75
N GLU A 317 30.48 14.08 -33.01
CA GLU A 317 31.09 15.30 -33.51
C GLU A 317 32.51 14.95 -34.02
N PRO A 318 33.07 15.75 -34.94
CA PRO A 318 33.32 15.31 -36.30
C PRO A 318 34.80 15.12 -36.61
N SER A 319 35.09 14.30 -37.62
CA SER A 319 36.18 14.50 -38.59
C SER A 319 35.88 13.68 -39.84
#